data_AF-A0A382H1B5-F1
#
_entry.id   AF-A0A382H1B5-F1
#
_cell.length_a   1.000
_cell.length_b   1.000
_cell.length_c   1.000
_cell.angle_alpha   90.00
_cell.angle_beta   90.00
_cell.angle_gamma   90.00
#
_symmetry.space_group_name_H-M   'P 1'
#
loop_
_entity.id
_entity.type
_entity.pdbx_description
1 polymer ?
#
loop_
_entity_poly.entity_id
_entity_poly.type
_entity_poly.pdbx_seq_one_letter_code
_entity_poly.pdbx_strand_id
1 'polypeptide(L)'
;MRKRILIFLIVGFLIYLIDLALNPEENNKDIYISDQELTSLISAWKSQVGRDPTDEEIVKIINNLVEEEILYREALLLGLDKEDRIIKRRLAQKITFLKQETLPENPNQEDLRQFYDENKEKYYIKPSYSFTHLFFAKETDSLARSIEALNDLLADATSIDSDPYLLGKNFTDKTLEEIARNFGNNF
;
A
#
# COMPACT_ATOMS: atom_id res chain seq x y z
N MET A 1 23.94 -6.80 -73.49
CA MET A 1 23.19 -6.27 -72.32
C MET A 1 23.25 -7.18 -71.09
N ARG A 2 23.01 -8.51 -71.19
CA ARG A 2 23.03 -9.45 -70.05
C ARG A 2 24.28 -9.39 -69.15
N LYS A 3 25.49 -9.30 -69.71
CA LYS A 3 26.74 -9.23 -68.93
C LYS A 3 26.84 -7.97 -68.05
N ARG A 4 26.31 -6.82 -68.50
CA ARG A 4 26.34 -5.56 -67.74
C ARG A 4 25.39 -5.61 -66.54
N ILE A 5 24.21 -6.23 -66.74
CA ILE A 5 23.23 -6.46 -65.67
C ILE A 5 23.80 -7.39 -64.60
N LEU A 6 24.53 -8.44 -65.02
CA LEU A 6 25.14 -9.40 -64.11
C LEU A 6 26.25 -8.76 -63.25
N ILE A 7 27.09 -7.92 -63.85
CA ILE A 7 28.14 -7.17 -63.12
C ILE A 7 27.50 -6.19 -62.13
N PHE A 8 26.45 -5.47 -62.53
CA PHE A 8 25.73 -4.55 -61.65
C PHE A 8 25.13 -5.28 -60.42
N LEU A 9 24.53 -6.46 -60.64
CA LEU A 9 23.97 -7.29 -59.56
C LEU A 9 25.06 -7.80 -58.61
N ILE A 10 26.20 -8.26 -59.15
CA ILE A 10 27.32 -8.73 -58.32
C ILE A 10 27.90 -7.59 -57.50
N VAL A 11 28.12 -6.42 -58.10
CA VAL A 11 28.67 -5.26 -57.38
C VAL A 11 27.69 -4.76 -56.33
N GLY A 12 26.40 -4.67 -56.64
CA GLY A 12 25.37 -4.31 -55.67
C GLY A 12 25.27 -5.31 -54.51
N PHE A 13 25.35 -6.61 -54.80
CA PHE A 13 25.38 -7.66 -53.79
C PHE A 13 26.63 -7.60 -52.92
N LEU A 14 27.79 -7.30 -53.50
CA LEU A 14 29.04 -7.09 -52.76
C LEU A 14 28.96 -5.87 -51.84
N ILE A 15 28.41 -4.76 -52.32
CA ILE A 15 28.19 -3.55 -51.51
C ILE A 15 27.21 -3.84 -50.36
N TYR A 16 26.12 -4.55 -50.64
CA TYR A 16 25.15 -4.97 -49.62
C TYR A 16 25.77 -5.87 -48.55
N LEU A 17 26.61 -6.84 -48.95
CA LEU A 17 27.34 -7.68 -48.00
C LEU A 17 28.36 -6.91 -47.17
N ILE A 18 29.03 -5.92 -47.78
CA ILE A 18 29.96 -5.03 -47.06
C ILE A 18 29.18 -4.15 -46.07
N ASP A 19 28.04 -3.59 -46.47
CA ASP A 19 27.18 -2.79 -45.60
C ASP A 19 26.67 -3.61 -44.42
N LEU A 20 26.18 -4.84 -44.66
CA LEU A 20 25.73 -5.75 -43.61
C LEU A 20 26.84 -6.14 -42.62
N ALA A 21 28.08 -6.23 -43.09
CA ALA A 21 29.24 -6.55 -42.25
C ALA A 21 29.79 -5.36 -41.47
N LEU A 22 29.65 -4.14 -42.00
CA LEU A 22 30.17 -2.91 -41.39
C LEU A 22 29.13 -2.17 -40.54
N ASN A 23 27.84 -2.35 -40.82
CA ASN A 23 26.71 -1.77 -40.08
C ASN A 23 25.83 -2.88 -39.46
N PRO A 24 26.34 -3.66 -38.48
CA PRO A 24 25.47 -4.49 -37.66
C PRO A 24 24.55 -3.56 -36.85
N GLU A 25 23.26 -3.53 -37.21
CA GLU A 25 22.17 -2.72 -36.65
C GLU A 25 22.59 -1.39 -36.02
N GLU A 26 22.26 -0.29 -36.69
CA GLU A 26 22.36 1.06 -36.13
C GLU A 26 21.55 1.12 -34.83
N ASN A 27 22.24 0.86 -33.70
CA ASN A 27 21.71 1.02 -32.37
C ASN A 27 21.41 2.50 -32.23
N ASN A 28 20.16 2.90 -32.54
CA ASN A 28 19.75 4.27 -32.49
C ASN A 28 20.01 4.80 -31.06
N LYS A 29 21.03 5.66 -30.93
CA LYS A 29 21.48 6.20 -29.65
C LYS A 29 20.60 7.33 -29.15
N ASP A 30 19.57 7.68 -29.92
CA ASP A 30 18.62 8.71 -29.53
C ASP A 30 17.79 8.23 -28.33
N ILE A 31 17.66 9.12 -27.35
CA ILE A 31 16.81 8.95 -26.17
C ILE A 31 15.61 9.85 -26.37
N TYR A 32 14.44 9.23 -26.54
CA TYR A 32 13.17 9.94 -26.66
C TYR A 32 12.49 9.99 -25.30
N ILE A 33 12.27 11.20 -24.79
CA ILE A 33 11.53 11.45 -23.56
C ILE A 33 10.20 12.08 -23.93
N SER A 34 9.10 11.51 -23.46
CA SER A 34 7.77 12.05 -23.73
C SER A 34 7.43 13.23 -22.80
N ASP A 35 6.63 14.18 -23.28
CA ASP A 35 6.13 15.29 -22.46
C ASP A 35 5.33 14.79 -21.24
N GLN A 36 4.62 13.67 -21.38
CA GLN A 36 3.84 13.04 -20.31
C GLN A 36 4.75 12.53 -19.18
N GLU A 37 5.84 11.85 -19.54
CA GLU A 37 6.82 11.36 -18.58
C GLU A 37 7.49 12.51 -17.83
N LEU A 38 7.93 13.55 -18.56
CA LEU A 38 8.51 14.73 -17.96
C LEU A 38 7.53 15.43 -17.00
N THR A 39 6.27 15.58 -17.41
CA THR A 39 5.22 16.18 -16.57
C THR A 39 4.98 15.35 -15.31
N SER A 40 5.01 14.02 -15.41
CA SER A 40 4.85 13.14 -14.26
C SER A 40 6.00 13.27 -13.26
N LEU A 41 7.24 13.38 -13.74
CA LEU A 41 8.43 13.56 -12.90
C LEU A 41 8.43 14.92 -12.20
N ILE A 42 8.08 15.99 -12.92
CA ILE A 42 7.94 17.33 -12.33
C ILE A 42 6.84 17.33 -11.26
N SER A 43 5.71 16.66 -11.52
CA SER A 43 4.60 16.56 -10.57
C SER A 43 4.99 15.77 -9.32
N ALA A 44 5.71 14.66 -9.47
CA ALA A 44 6.23 13.87 -8.36
C ALA A 44 7.23 14.68 -7.52
N TRP A 45 8.15 15.38 -8.17
CA TRP A 45 9.11 16.25 -7.51
C TRP A 45 8.42 17.37 -6.73
N LYS A 46 7.42 18.03 -7.35
CA LYS A 46 6.60 19.05 -6.69
C LYS A 46 5.86 18.51 -5.48
N SER A 47 5.30 17.31 -5.56
CA SER A 47 4.64 16.65 -4.43
C SER A 47 5.61 16.36 -3.28
N GLN A 48 6.87 16.07 -3.58
CA GLN A 48 7.88 15.76 -2.58
C GLN A 48 8.49 17.01 -1.93
N VAL A 49 8.74 18.07 -2.71
CA VAL A 49 9.42 19.29 -2.25
C VAL A 49 8.43 20.39 -1.83
N GLY A 50 7.20 20.35 -2.32
CA GLY A 50 6.12 21.28 -1.94
C GLY A 50 6.12 22.62 -2.70
N ARG A 51 6.91 22.75 -3.77
CA ARG A 51 6.95 23.94 -4.65
C ARG A 51 7.24 23.54 -6.09
N ASP A 52 7.10 24.48 -7.02
CA ASP A 52 7.53 24.29 -8.40
C ASP A 52 9.08 24.27 -8.51
N PRO A 53 9.66 23.41 -9.37
CA PRO A 53 11.10 23.36 -9.58
C PRO A 53 11.61 24.59 -10.35
N THR A 54 12.85 24.99 -10.09
CA THR A 54 13.56 26.01 -10.86
C THR A 54 14.06 25.45 -12.20
N ASP A 55 14.44 26.31 -13.14
CA ASP A 55 15.00 25.88 -14.44
C ASP A 55 16.23 24.98 -14.27
N GLU A 56 17.10 25.26 -13.30
CA GLU A 56 18.26 24.40 -12.99
C GLU A 56 17.84 23.02 -12.44
N GLU A 57 16.77 22.97 -11.64
CA GLU A 57 16.23 21.72 -11.11
C GLU A 57 15.55 20.90 -12.21
N ILE A 58 14.85 21.56 -13.14
CA ILE A 58 14.27 20.91 -14.33
C ILE A 58 15.38 20.26 -15.16
N VAL A 59 16.47 20.98 -15.43
CA VAL A 59 17.62 20.43 -16.16
C VAL A 59 18.21 19.22 -15.43
N LYS A 60 18.32 19.25 -14.10
CA LYS A 60 18.79 18.09 -13.32
C LYS A 60 17.83 16.90 -13.41
N ILE A 61 16.52 17.12 -13.35
CA ILE A 61 15.52 16.05 -13.50
C ILE A 61 15.68 15.38 -14.87
N ILE A 62 15.80 16.18 -15.94
CA ILE A 62 15.99 15.67 -17.30
C ILE A 62 17.31 14.89 -17.41
N ASN A 63 18.42 15.45 -16.91
CA ASN A 63 19.72 14.78 -16.97
C ASN A 63 19.72 13.44 -16.23
N ASN A 64 19.10 13.37 -15.06
CA ASN A 64 18.98 12.13 -14.31
C ASN A 64 18.17 11.08 -15.07
N LEU A 65 17.07 11.49 -15.72
CA LEU A 65 16.26 10.58 -16.55
C LEU A 65 17.07 10.04 -17.75
N VAL A 66 17.82 10.91 -18.42
CA VAL A 66 18.69 10.52 -19.53
C VAL A 66 19.78 9.56 -19.06
N GLU A 67 20.42 9.85 -17.92
CA GLU A 67 21.45 8.97 -17.34
C GLU A 67 20.87 7.61 -16.95
N GLU A 68 19.68 7.57 -16.35
CA GLU A 68 18.97 6.34 -16.04
C GLU A 68 18.71 5.50 -17.29
N GLU A 69 18.21 6.10 -18.37
CA GLU A 69 17.96 5.41 -19.64
C GLU A 69 19.26 4.87 -20.27
N ILE A 70 20.36 5.64 -20.21
CA ILE A 70 21.69 5.18 -20.67
C ILE A 70 22.12 3.93 -19.90
N LEU A 71 22.05 3.99 -18.56
CA LEU A 71 22.44 2.87 -17.69
C LEU A 71 21.54 1.66 -17.90
N TYR A 72 20.23 1.88 -18.09
CA TYR A 72 19.28 0.82 -18.37
C TYR A 72 19.61 0.10 -19.69
N ARG A 73 19.86 0.84 -20.78
CA ARG A 73 20.25 0.26 -22.06
C ARG A 73 21.57 -0.51 -21.96
N GLU A 74 22.56 0.03 -21.26
CA GLU A 74 23.83 -0.66 -21.03
C GLU A 74 23.64 -1.96 -20.22
N ALA A 75 22.80 -1.94 -19.19
CA ALA A 75 22.48 -3.13 -18.40
C ALA A 75 21.83 -4.23 -19.26
N LEU A 76 20.97 -3.87 -20.22
CA LEU A 76 20.38 -4.83 -21.17
C LEU A 76 21.42 -5.37 -22.16
N LEU A 77 22.33 -4.52 -22.68
CA LEU A 77 23.42 -4.95 -23.56
C LEU A 77 24.35 -5.95 -22.85
N LEU A 78 24.62 -5.74 -21.57
CA LEU A 78 25.37 -6.64 -20.71
C LEU A 78 24.56 -7.88 -20.26
N GLY A 79 23.26 -7.91 -20.54
CA GLY A 79 22.36 -9.01 -20.17
C GLY A 79 22.14 -9.14 -18.66
N LEU A 80 22.25 -8.05 -17.90
CA LEU A 80 22.10 -8.06 -16.43
C LEU A 80 20.67 -8.36 -15.99
N ASP A 81 19.69 -8.27 -16.88
CA ASP A 81 18.30 -8.66 -16.67
C ASP A 81 18.10 -10.19 -16.73
N LYS A 82 19.04 -10.92 -17.34
CA LYS A 82 18.93 -12.36 -17.57
C LYS A 82 19.34 -13.14 -16.34
N GLU A 83 18.56 -14.20 -16.05
CA GLU A 83 18.83 -15.15 -14.98
C GLU A 83 18.88 -14.58 -13.54
N ASP A 84 18.59 -13.29 -13.36
CA ASP A 84 18.47 -12.67 -12.04
C ASP A 84 17.07 -12.92 -11.44
N ARG A 85 17.02 -13.65 -10.32
CA ARG A 85 15.75 -13.96 -9.61
C ARG A 85 15.08 -12.72 -9.02
N ILE A 86 15.83 -11.69 -8.63
CA ILE A 86 15.29 -10.45 -8.04
C ILE A 86 14.57 -9.67 -9.14
N ILE A 87 15.20 -9.46 -10.29
CA ILE A 87 14.60 -8.76 -11.44
C ILE A 87 13.37 -9.51 -11.93
N LYS A 88 13.48 -10.84 -12.12
CA LYS A 88 12.34 -11.68 -12.52
C LYS A 88 11.15 -11.55 -11.56
N ARG A 89 11.40 -11.55 -10.25
CA ARG A 89 10.35 -11.38 -9.22
C ARG A 89 9.72 -9.99 -9.28
N ARG A 90 10.51 -8.94 -9.46
CA ARG A 90 10.01 -7.55 -9.58
C ARG A 90 9.11 -7.38 -10.81
N LEU A 91 9.51 -7.92 -11.95
CA LEU A 91 8.69 -7.89 -13.17
C LEU A 91 7.35 -8.62 -12.99
N ALA A 92 7.37 -9.81 -12.37
CA ALA A 92 6.14 -10.55 -12.07
C ALA A 92 5.20 -9.78 -11.12
N GLN A 93 5.76 -9.08 -10.13
CA GLN A 93 5.00 -8.21 -9.23
C GLN A 93 4.34 -7.05 -10.00
N LYS A 94 5.08 -6.37 -10.89
CA LYS A 94 4.53 -5.28 -11.72
C LYS A 94 3.34 -5.75 -12.57
N ILE A 95 3.43 -6.92 -13.20
CA ILE A 95 2.31 -7.50 -13.96
C ILE A 95 1.12 -7.86 -13.07
N THR A 96 1.37 -8.38 -11.87
CA THR A 96 0.30 -8.72 -10.93
C THR A 96 -0.49 -7.48 -10.50
N PHE A 97 0.18 -6.35 -10.30
CA PHE A 97 -0.46 -5.08 -9.99
C PHE A 97 -1.37 -4.59 -11.14
N LEU A 98 -0.87 -4.61 -12.38
CA LEU A 98 -1.68 -4.23 -13.55
C LEU A 98 -2.91 -5.12 -13.74
N LYS A 99 -2.81 -6.41 -13.37
CA LYS A 99 -3.95 -7.34 -13.38
C LYS A 99 -5.01 -7.00 -12.33
N GLN A 100 -4.62 -6.43 -11.20
CA GLN A 100 -5.57 -6.02 -10.16
C GLN A 100 -6.37 -4.79 -10.58
N GLU A 101 -5.73 -3.81 -11.23
CA GLU A 101 -6.41 -2.61 -11.76
C GLU A 101 -7.35 -2.93 -12.94
N THR A 102 -7.16 -4.06 -13.60
CA THR A 102 -7.98 -4.51 -14.74
C THR A 102 -9.08 -5.50 -14.36
N LEU A 103 -9.29 -5.80 -13.07
CA LEU A 103 -10.45 -6.59 -12.64
C LEU A 103 -11.73 -5.77 -12.91
N PRO A 104 -12.61 -6.20 -13.85
CA PRO A 104 -13.45 -5.25 -14.57
C PRO A 104 -14.78 -4.92 -13.91
N GLU A 105 -15.18 -5.63 -12.86
CA GLU A 105 -16.55 -5.52 -12.35
C GLU A 105 -16.56 -5.35 -10.84
N ASN A 106 -16.94 -4.16 -10.41
CA ASN A 106 -17.44 -3.99 -9.06
C ASN A 106 -18.68 -4.90 -8.93
N PRO A 107 -18.76 -5.75 -7.89
CA PRO A 107 -19.90 -6.62 -7.69
C PRO A 107 -21.19 -5.79 -7.65
N ASN A 108 -22.25 -6.32 -8.26
CA ASN A 108 -23.53 -5.63 -8.24
C ASN A 108 -24.13 -5.67 -6.81
N GLN A 109 -25.18 -4.88 -6.58
CA GLN A 109 -25.76 -4.79 -5.23
C GLN A 109 -26.38 -6.11 -4.75
N GLU A 110 -26.83 -6.99 -5.65
CA GLU A 110 -27.40 -8.29 -5.30
C GLU A 110 -26.31 -9.25 -4.82
N ASP A 111 -25.19 -9.32 -5.53
CA ASP A 111 -24.01 -10.12 -5.16
C ASP A 111 -23.47 -9.70 -3.79
N LEU A 112 -23.42 -8.39 -3.53
CA LEU A 112 -23.00 -7.85 -2.24
C LEU A 112 -23.95 -8.23 -1.10
N ARG A 113 -25.27 -8.22 -1.35
CA ARG A 113 -26.27 -8.64 -0.36
C ARG A 113 -26.16 -10.12 -0.07
N GLN A 114 -26.05 -10.96 -1.10
CA GLN A 114 -25.86 -12.40 -0.94
C GLN A 114 -24.58 -12.70 -0.16
N PHE A 115 -23.46 -12.07 -0.54
CA PHE A 115 -22.20 -12.24 0.17
C PHE A 115 -22.30 -11.79 1.64
N TYR A 116 -22.94 -10.64 1.90
CA TYR A 116 -23.17 -10.19 3.27
C TYR A 116 -23.99 -11.20 4.06
N ASP A 117 -25.10 -11.69 3.50
CA ASP A 117 -25.99 -12.66 4.15
C ASP A 117 -25.28 -13.98 4.48
N GLU A 118 -24.43 -14.47 3.56
CA GLU A 118 -23.60 -15.67 3.76
C GLU A 118 -22.48 -15.47 4.80
N ASN A 119 -22.04 -14.23 5.02
CA ASN A 119 -20.90 -13.90 5.86
C ASN A 119 -21.27 -13.09 7.12
N LYS A 120 -22.56 -12.99 7.48
CA LYS A 120 -23.04 -12.18 8.63
C LYS A 120 -22.25 -12.40 9.92
N GLU A 121 -21.91 -13.64 10.23
CA GLU A 121 -21.14 -14.02 11.42
C GLU A 121 -19.76 -13.35 11.48
N LYS A 122 -19.13 -13.07 10.34
CA LYS A 122 -17.83 -12.37 10.28
C LYS A 122 -17.94 -10.88 10.58
N TYR A 123 -19.14 -10.32 10.46
CA TYR A 123 -19.43 -8.91 10.71
C TYR A 123 -20.11 -8.69 12.07
N TYR A 124 -20.29 -9.75 12.87
CA TYR A 124 -20.83 -9.64 14.21
C TYR A 124 -19.82 -8.99 15.14
N ILE A 125 -20.18 -7.81 15.66
CA ILE A 125 -19.43 -7.16 16.73
C ILE A 125 -20.02 -7.64 18.05
N LYS A 126 -19.18 -8.26 18.90
CA LYS A 126 -19.60 -8.69 20.23
C LYS A 126 -20.14 -7.50 21.04
N PRO A 127 -21.15 -7.71 21.90
CA PRO A 127 -21.67 -6.65 22.75
C PRO A 127 -20.55 -6.09 23.65
N SER A 128 -20.50 -4.77 23.74
CA SER A 128 -19.71 -4.04 24.73
C SER A 128 -20.63 -3.52 25.84
N TYR A 129 -20.06 -3.34 27.02
CA TYR A 129 -20.76 -2.86 28.20
C TYR A 129 -20.02 -1.66 28.77
N SER A 130 -20.78 -0.66 29.19
CA SER A 130 -20.27 0.49 29.92
C SER A 130 -20.91 0.52 31.30
N PHE A 131 -20.09 0.62 32.35
CA PHE A 131 -20.56 0.58 33.74
C PHE A 131 -19.62 1.32 34.68
N THR A 132 -20.17 1.68 35.84
CA THR A 132 -19.41 2.22 36.97
C THR A 132 -19.28 1.14 38.04
N HIS A 133 -18.07 0.91 38.53
CA HIS A 133 -17.77 -0.03 39.60
C HIS A 133 -17.45 0.73 40.90
N LEU A 134 -18.28 0.54 41.92
CA LEU A 134 -18.04 1.01 43.29
C LEU A 134 -17.46 -0.16 44.09
N PHE A 135 -16.17 -0.08 44.39
CA PHE A 135 -15.46 -1.15 45.09
C PHE A 135 -15.48 -0.92 46.61
N PHE A 136 -15.61 -2.00 47.37
CA PHE A 136 -15.50 -2.01 48.83
C PHE A 136 -14.52 -3.11 49.23
N ALA A 137 -13.37 -2.72 49.77
CA ALA A 137 -12.35 -3.63 50.26
C ALA A 137 -12.91 -4.48 51.39
N LYS A 138 -12.41 -5.72 51.51
CA LYS A 138 -12.90 -6.66 52.52
C LYS A 138 -12.44 -6.23 53.92
N GLU A 139 -13.33 -5.55 54.64
CA GLU A 139 -13.13 -5.03 55.99
C GLU A 139 -14.38 -5.29 56.84
N THR A 140 -14.31 -5.04 58.15
CA THR A 140 -15.41 -5.33 59.08
C THR A 140 -16.68 -4.52 58.78
N ASP A 141 -16.54 -3.34 58.20
CA ASP A 141 -17.63 -2.40 57.91
C ASP A 141 -18.04 -2.36 56.43
N SER A 142 -17.38 -3.12 55.56
CA SER A 142 -17.52 -3.00 54.10
C SER A 142 -18.95 -3.24 53.62
N LEU A 143 -19.68 -4.14 54.30
CA LEU A 143 -21.09 -4.40 54.02
C LEU A 143 -21.97 -3.19 54.34
N ALA A 144 -21.77 -2.56 55.50
CA ALA A 144 -22.54 -1.38 55.90
C ALA A 144 -22.29 -0.21 54.94
N ARG A 145 -21.01 0.04 54.60
CA ARG A 145 -20.62 1.08 53.62
C ARG A 145 -21.22 0.82 52.23
N SER A 146 -21.24 -0.44 51.77
CA SER A 146 -21.84 -0.78 50.47
C SER A 146 -23.36 -0.57 50.43
N ILE A 147 -24.05 -0.80 51.55
CA ILE A 147 -25.50 -0.57 51.67
C ILE A 147 -25.80 0.93 51.69
N GLU A 148 -25.02 1.71 52.44
CA GLU A 148 -25.12 3.17 52.46
C GLU A 148 -24.89 3.76 51.06
N ALA A 149 -23.82 3.34 50.38
CA ALA A 149 -23.53 3.75 49.02
C ALA A 149 -24.64 3.38 48.01
N LEU A 150 -25.32 2.24 48.19
CA LEU A 150 -26.48 1.87 47.39
C LEU A 150 -27.67 2.80 47.66
N ASN A 151 -27.93 3.15 48.93
CA ASN A 151 -28.99 4.09 49.27
C ASN A 151 -28.71 5.49 48.70
N ASP A 152 -27.46 5.95 48.76
CA ASP A 152 -27.03 7.21 48.17
C ASP A 152 -27.19 7.22 46.64
N LEU A 153 -26.85 6.10 45.98
CA LEU A 153 -27.08 5.94 44.54
C LEU A 153 -28.57 6.01 44.18
N LEU A 154 -29.43 5.35 44.97
CA LEU A 154 -30.88 5.37 44.78
C LEU A 154 -31.51 6.74 45.11
N ALA A 155 -30.81 7.57 45.88
CA ALA A 155 -31.20 8.94 46.23
C ALA A 155 -30.60 10.00 45.30
N ASP A 156 -29.96 9.61 44.19
CA ASP A 156 -29.28 10.49 43.22
C ASP A 156 -28.20 11.40 43.86
N ALA A 157 -27.50 10.90 44.88
CA ALA A 157 -26.39 11.63 45.50
C ALA A 157 -25.28 11.92 44.47
N THR A 158 -24.71 13.12 44.53
CA THR A 158 -23.70 13.59 43.56
C THR A 158 -22.32 12.94 43.73
N SER A 159 -22.05 12.40 44.92
CA SER A 159 -20.81 11.69 45.23
C SER A 159 -21.13 10.51 46.12
N ILE A 160 -20.68 9.33 45.70
CA ILE A 160 -20.81 8.09 46.46
C ILE A 160 -19.43 7.67 46.92
N ASP A 161 -19.28 7.50 48.23
CA ASP A 161 -18.05 7.05 48.83
C ASP A 161 -17.80 5.57 48.51
N SER A 162 -16.57 5.25 48.09
CA SER A 162 -16.17 3.91 47.66
C SER A 162 -14.65 3.80 47.69
N ASP A 163 -14.14 2.60 47.92
CA ASP A 163 -12.71 2.37 47.99
C ASP A 163 -12.05 2.43 46.60
N PRO A 164 -10.77 2.85 46.51
CA PRO A 164 -10.05 2.82 45.25
C PRO A 164 -9.94 1.39 44.67
N TYR A 165 -10.37 1.22 43.43
CA TYR A 165 -10.12 0.01 42.65
C TYR A 165 -8.94 0.24 41.70
N LEU A 166 -8.07 -0.78 41.57
CA LEU A 166 -6.82 -0.65 40.80
C LEU A 166 -7.04 -0.21 39.35
N LEU A 167 -8.14 -0.65 38.73
CA LEU A 167 -8.45 -0.36 37.33
C LEU A 167 -9.33 0.88 37.14
N GLY A 168 -9.58 1.63 38.21
CA GLY A 168 -10.46 2.81 38.20
C GLY A 168 -11.94 2.48 38.42
N LYS A 169 -12.79 3.48 38.21
CA LYS A 169 -14.21 3.48 38.58
C LYS A 169 -15.16 3.38 37.38
N ASN A 170 -14.82 3.98 36.23
CA ASN A 170 -15.66 3.99 35.04
C ASN A 170 -15.04 3.15 33.92
N PHE A 171 -15.83 2.25 33.36
CA PHE A 171 -15.44 1.35 32.29
C PHE A 171 -16.34 1.60 31.11
N THR A 172 -15.75 1.95 29.96
CA THR A 172 -16.46 2.23 28.72
C THR A 172 -16.11 1.19 27.68
N ASP A 173 -17.13 0.72 26.97
CA ASP A 173 -17.03 -0.21 25.83
C ASP A 173 -16.18 -1.45 26.12
N LYS A 174 -16.47 -2.12 27.25
CA LYS A 174 -15.78 -3.36 27.64
C LYS A 174 -16.49 -4.60 27.14
N THR A 175 -15.75 -5.48 26.49
CA THR A 175 -16.21 -6.81 26.11
C THR A 175 -16.36 -7.71 27.34
N LEU A 176 -17.19 -8.75 27.26
CA LEU A 176 -17.31 -9.74 28.33
C LEU A 176 -15.97 -10.39 28.68
N GLU A 177 -15.10 -10.61 27.70
CA GLU A 177 -13.77 -11.17 27.93
C GLU A 177 -12.84 -10.21 28.71
N GLU A 178 -12.95 -8.90 28.48
CA GLU A 178 -12.22 -7.90 29.27
C GLU A 178 -12.78 -7.80 30.69
N ILE A 179 -14.11 -7.85 30.85
CA ILE A 179 -14.75 -7.84 32.17
C ILE A 179 -14.33 -9.08 32.95
N ALA A 180 -14.44 -10.28 32.37
CA ALA A 180 -14.04 -11.53 33.00
C ALA A 180 -12.55 -11.54 33.40
N ARG A 181 -11.69 -10.93 32.58
CA ARG A 181 -10.25 -10.80 32.89
C ARG A 181 -9.99 -9.86 34.06
N ASN A 182 -10.73 -8.77 34.13
CA ASN A 182 -10.49 -7.69 35.10
C ASN A 182 -11.22 -7.91 36.44
N PHE A 183 -12.34 -8.62 36.45
CA PHE A 183 -13.22 -8.80 37.62
C PHE A 183 -13.47 -10.27 37.97
N GLY A 184 -13.14 -11.21 37.08
CA GLY A 184 -13.41 -12.64 37.22
C GLY A 184 -14.70 -13.07 36.50
N ASN A 185 -14.87 -14.38 36.28
CA ASN A 185 -15.98 -14.95 35.51
C ASN A 185 -17.37 -14.82 36.18
N ASN A 186 -17.44 -14.35 37.43
CA ASN A 186 -18.67 -14.25 38.22
C ASN A 186 -19.11 -12.80 38.48
N PHE A 187 -18.48 -11.84 37.81
CA PHE A 187 -18.91 -10.44 37.80
C PHE A 187 -19.97 -10.25 36.71
#